data_AF-A0A0B6YQ04-F1
#
_entry.id   AF-A0A0B6YQ04-F1
#
_cell.length_a   1.000
_cell.length_b   1.000
_cell.length_c   1.000
_cell.angle_alpha   90.00
_cell.angle_beta   90.00
_cell.angle_gamma   90.00
#
_symmetry.space_group_name_H-M   'P 1'
#
loop_
_entity.id
_entity.type
_entity.pdbx_description
1 polymer ?
#
loop_
_entity_poly.entity_id
_entity_poly.type
_entity_poly.pdbx_seq_one_letter_code
_entity_poly.pdbx_strand_id
1 'polypeptide(L)' 'ILVIDEVDDRLIACGTLYHGYCEKRHIVNITSMAPRDVRSSVVTNNASASIVAFIGPGPPFESGGDQQRV' A
#
# COMPACT_ATOMS: atom_id res chain seq x y z
N ILE A 1 -2.90 2.68 8.16
CA ILE A 1 -3.97 2.60 7.12
C ILE A 1 -4.49 1.17 7.08
N LEU A 2 -5.78 1.00 6.86
CA LEU A 2 -6.41 -0.29 6.56
C LEU A 2 -7.51 -0.05 5.51
N VAL A 3 -7.33 -0.58 4.29
CA VAL A 3 -8.30 -0.46 3.19
C VAL A 3 -8.44 -1.78 2.45
N ILE A 4 -9.60 -2.02 1.86
CA ILE A 4 -9.91 -3.22 1.06
C ILE A 4 -9.91 -2.83 -0.41
N ASP A 5 -9.12 -3.55 -1.20
CA ASP A 5 -9.17 -3.55 -2.65
C ASP A 5 -10.05 -4.70 -3.12
N GLU A 6 -11.29 -4.35 -3.48
CA GLU A 6 -12.32 -5.28 -3.92
C GLU A 6 -12.07 -5.82 -5.34
N VAL A 7 -11.16 -5.22 -6.11
CA VAL A 7 -10.85 -5.67 -7.48
C VAL A 7 -9.89 -6.86 -7.45
N ASP A 8 -8.90 -6.81 -6.55
CA ASP A 8 -7.83 -7.80 -6.45
C ASP A 8 -7.97 -8.76 -5.24
N ASP A 9 -9.07 -8.68 -4.49
CA ASP A 9 -9.32 -9.42 -3.24
C ASP A 9 -8.19 -9.25 -2.20
N ARG A 10 -7.68 -8.02 -2.07
CA ARG A 10 -6.55 -7.70 -1.18
C ARG A 10 -6.90 -6.74 -0.06
N LEU A 11 -6.32 -7.01 1.10
CA LEU A 11 -6.23 -6.07 2.20
C LEU A 11 -4.91 -5.29 2.09
N ILE A 12 -4.99 -3.97 2.08
CA ILE A 12 -3.81 -3.10 2.14
C ILE A 12 -3.67 -2.59 3.59
N ALA A 13 -2.58 -2.99 4.23
CA ALA A 13 -2.28 -2.62 5.61
C ALA A 13 -0.97 -1.84 5.67
N CYS A 14 -0.99 -0.64 6.27
CA CYS A 14 0.20 0.19 6.46
C CYS A 14 0.39 0.54 7.92
N GLY A 15 1.62 0.38 8.41
CA GLY A 15 2.03 0.71 9.77
C GLY A 15 3.07 1.83 9.79
N THR A 16 3.37 2.37 10.97
CA THR A 16 4.39 3.41 11.14
C THR A 16 5.83 2.87 11.11
N LEU A 17 6.01 1.56 11.28
CA LEU A 17 7.31 0.90 11.18
C LEU A 17 7.87 0.99 9.76
N TYR A 18 9.20 0.88 9.67
CA TYR A 18 9.94 0.92 8.40
C TYR A 18 9.63 2.17 7.56
N HIS A 19 9.54 3.36 8.14
CA HIS A 19 9.18 4.57 7.39
C HIS A 19 7.80 4.50 6.72
N GLY A 20 6.81 3.93 7.40
CA GLY A 20 5.44 3.99 6.87
C GLY A 20 5.17 3.00 5.75
N TYR A 21 5.67 1.77 5.84
CA TYR A 21 5.48 0.77 4.79
C TYR A 21 4.08 0.17 4.79
N CYS A 22 3.67 -0.25 3.58
CA CYS A 22 2.42 -0.95 3.32
C CYS A 22 2.67 -2.39 2.87
N GLU A 23 1.73 -3.25 3.17
CA GLU A 23 1.71 -4.65 2.75
C GLU A 23 0.37 -4.96 2.10
N LYS A 24 0.42 -5.75 1.01
CA LYS A 24 -0.77 -6.37 0.42
C LYS A 24 -0.93 -7.77 1.00
N ARG A 25 -2.09 -8.04 1.58
CA ARG A 25 -2.44 -9.33 2.21
C ARG A 25 -3.68 -9.89 1.53
N HIS A 26 -3.80 -11.21 1.51
CA HIS A 26 -5.02 -11.85 1.01
C HIS A 26 -6.19 -11.59 1.97
N ILE A 27 -7.35 -11.18 1.45
CA ILE A 27 -8.48 -10.78 2.31
C ILE A 27 -9.07 -11.96 3.11
N VAL A 28 -9.12 -13.16 2.52
CA VAL A 28 -9.64 -14.37 3.18
C VAL A 28 -8.64 -14.95 4.18
N ASN A 29 -7.34 -14.70 3.99
CA ASN A 29 -6.29 -15.20 4.89
C ASN A 29 -5.15 -14.19 4.99
N ILE A 30 -5.20 -13.33 6.00
CA ILE A 30 -4.26 -12.22 6.18
C ILE A 30 -2.82 -12.66 6.53
N THR A 31 -2.62 -13.94 6.83
CA THR A 31 -1.29 -14.53 7.01
C THR A 31 -0.61 -14.85 5.68
N SER A 32 -1.40 -14.99 4.61
CA SER A 32 -0.90 -15.12 3.24
C SER A 32 -0.50 -13.75 2.70
N MET A 33 0.81 -13.52 2.64
CA MET A 33 1.39 -12.29 2.11
C MET A 33 1.68 -12.43 0.61
N ALA A 34 1.35 -11.41 -0.17
CA ALA A 34 1.93 -11.30 -1.51
C ALA A 34 3.44 -11.01 -1.38
N PRO A 35 4.27 -11.39 -2.38
CA PRO A 35 5.66 -10.95 -2.43
C PRO A 35 5.77 -9.44 -2.17
N ARG A 36 6.68 -9.04 -1.28
CA ARG A 36 6.90 -7.62 -0.92
C ARG A 36 7.52 -6.88 -2.12
N ASP A 37 6.68 -6.38 -3.01
CA ASP A 37 7.15 -5.62 -4.19
C ASP A 37 7.41 -4.14 -3.90
N VAL A 38 6.96 -3.59 -2.77
CA VAL A 38 7.04 -2.15 -2.51
C VAL A 38 7.73 -1.86 -1.18
N ARG A 39 9.02 -1.51 -1.24
CA ARG A 39 9.79 -0.95 -0.12
C ARG A 39 9.80 0.58 -0.16
N SER A 40 8.69 1.20 -0.53
CA SER A 40 8.57 2.66 -0.53
C SER A 40 7.87 3.15 0.73
N SER A 41 8.27 4.35 1.18
CA SER A 41 7.57 5.09 2.22
C SER A 41 6.25 5.60 1.64
N VAL A 42 5.12 5.10 2.17
CA VAL A 42 3.78 5.49 1.69
C VAL A 42 3.06 6.36 2.72
N VAL A 43 3.25 6.07 4.01
CA VAL A 43 2.56 6.78 5.10
C VAL A 43 3.53 7.47 6.05
N THR A 44 3.01 8.31 6.93
CA THR A 44 3.81 8.86 8.04
C THR A 44 4.26 7.75 8.99
N ASN A 45 5.50 7.87 9.49
CA ASN A 45 6.06 6.99 10.51
C ASN A 45 5.84 7.50 11.95
N ASN A 46 5.11 8.60 12.11
CA ASN A 46 4.78 9.17 13.42
C ASN A 46 3.45 8.62 13.94
N ALA A 47 3.45 8.05 15.15
CA ALA A 47 2.29 7.42 15.78
C ALA A 47 1.10 8.38 16.01
N SER A 48 1.35 9.68 16.13
CA SER A 48 0.31 10.69 16.40
C SER A 48 -0.06 11.52 15.18
N ALA A 49 0.65 11.38 14.07
CA ALA A 49 0.32 12.09 12.84
C ALA A 49 -0.87 11.42 12.14
N SER A 50 -1.84 12.22 11.71
CA SER A 50 -3.05 11.73 11.06
C SER A 50 -2.76 11.15 9.67
N ILE A 51 -3.52 10.10 9.29
CA ILE A 51 -3.46 9.47 7.97
C ILE A 51 -4.88 9.21 7.50
N VAL A 52 -5.18 9.56 6.24
CA VAL A 52 -6.47 9.30 5.59
C VAL A 52 -6.21 8.61 4.25
N ALA A 53 -6.97 7.55 3.94
CA ALA A 53 -6.87 6.86 2.65
C ALA A 53 -8.22 6.25 2.24
N PHE A 54 -8.45 6.23 0.93
CA PHE A 54 -9.60 5.60 0.27
C PHE A 54 -9.17 5.16 -1.14
N ILE A 55 -9.92 4.23 -1.73
CA ILE A 55 -9.69 3.73 -3.10
C ILE A 55 -10.83 4.23 -3.98
N GLY A 56 -10.49 4.71 -5.18
CA GLY A 56 -11.46 5.19 -6.16
C GLY A 56 -10.86 5.18 -7.58
N PRO A 57 -11.68 5.44 -8.62
CA PRO A 57 -11.21 5.48 -10.00
C PRO A 57 -10.09 6.50 -10.19
N GLY A 58 -9.01 6.09 -10.84
CA GLY A 58 -7.87 6.93 -11.19
C GLY A 58 -7.62 6.94 -12.70
N PRO A 59 -6.68 7.77 -13.17
CA PRO A 59 -6.23 7.72 -14.55
C PRO A 59 -5.71 6.31 -14.89
N PRO A 60 -5.85 5.83 -16.14
CA PRO A 60 -5.20 4.61 -16.56
C PRO A 60 -3.68 4.75 -16.35
N PHE A 61 -3.02 3.69 -15.89
CA PHE A 61 -1.57 3.67 -15.83
C PHE A 61 -1.00 3.92 -17.23
N GLU A 62 -0.36 5.06 -17.45
CA GLU A 62 0.50 5.23 -18.63
C GLU A 62 1.70 4.29 -18.45
N SER A 63 1.77 3.25 -19.28
CA SER A 63 2.94 2.40 -19.37
C SER A 63 4.08 3.19 -20.01
N GLY A 64 4.75 4.04 -19.23
CA GLY A 64 5.83 4.88 -19.74
C GLY A 64 6.44 5.80 -18.69
N GLY A 65 7.44 5.29 -17.96
CA GLY A 65 8.47 6.10 -17.31
C GLY A 65 8.24 6.44 -15.83
N ASP A 66 8.75 5.58 -14.94
CA ASP A 66 9.70 6.02 -13.91
C ASP A 66 10.34 4.81 -13.21
N GLN A 67 11.40 4.32 -13.85
CA GLN A 67 12.49 3.65 -13.16
C GLN A 67 13.48 4.74 -12.74
N GLN A 68 13.08 5.61 -11.81
CA GLN A 68 13.94 6.60 -11.15
C GLN A 68 14.73 5.81 -10.09
N ARG A 69 15.95 5.33 -10.35
CA ARG A 69 17.23 6.02 -10.59
C ARG A 69 17.64 6.88 -9.39
N VAL A 70 18.76 6.43 -8.79
CA VAL A 70 19.60 6.96 -7.68
C VAL A 70 18.98 7.08 -6.29
#